data_AF-A0A2M7FGZ9-F1
#
_entry.id   AF-A0A2M7FGZ9-F1
#
_cell.length_a   1.000
_cell.length_b   1.000
_cell.length_c   1.000
_cell.angle_alpha   90.00
_cell.angle_beta   90.00
_cell.angle_gamma   90.00
#
_symmetry.space_group_name_H-M   'P 1'
#
loop_
_entity.id
_entity.type
_entity.pdbx_description
1 polymer ?
#
loop_
_entity_poly.entity_id
_entity_poly.type
_entity_poly.pdbx_seq_one_letter_code
_entity_poly.pdbx_strand_id
1 'polypeptide(L)'
;MNGIQFAALVRTTTNQDSATFPDARMVAYTNAALEELVPRVESVNEGFFTMEYYHDLVADQRLYTFPDDMMNRMEKLAIKFETWDGYKWCEEDRLSMTGLPADEATIRAQYSDSRPKFWLRREGLYILTGSAIPDATDGIQFWAKKYPNDISATTLAQSFDMSIAPAADGVGIPRLMHRVLAMRVSIMYKEDRDRPLPLTQAEQNFEFHVQKMLDSIGGQNLERSITPRFPYDDGSQY
;
A
#
# COMPACT_ATOMS: atom_id res chain seq x y z
N MET A 1 -11.03 0.62 -14.08
CA MET A 1 -10.97 -0.26 -15.27
C MET A 1 -10.89 -1.68 -14.75
N ASN A 2 -11.69 -2.62 -15.26
CA ASN A 2 -11.60 -4.02 -14.81
C ASN A 2 -10.54 -4.80 -15.60
N GLY A 3 -10.22 -6.02 -15.15
CA GLY A 3 -9.19 -6.88 -15.75
C GLY A 3 -9.45 -7.18 -17.23
N ILE A 4 -10.71 -7.47 -17.58
CA ILE A 4 -11.12 -7.77 -18.96
C ILE A 4 -10.89 -6.55 -19.87
N GLN A 5 -11.29 -5.35 -19.42
CA GLN A 5 -11.09 -4.10 -20.15
C GLN A 5 -9.61 -3.76 -20.29
N PHE A 6 -8.81 -4.01 -19.25
CA PHE A 6 -7.37 -3.81 -19.27
C PHE A 6 -6.71 -4.70 -20.32
N ALA A 7 -7.00 -6.00 -20.30
CA ALA A 7 -6.45 -6.95 -21.26
C ALA A 7 -6.87 -6.64 -22.71
N ALA A 8 -8.14 -6.23 -22.90
CA ALA A 8 -8.64 -5.79 -24.20
C ALA A 8 -7.91 -4.53 -24.71
N LEU A 9 -7.66 -3.56 -23.84
CA LEU A 9 -6.95 -2.33 -24.19
C LEU A 9 -5.50 -2.61 -24.63
N VAL A 10 -4.78 -3.45 -23.88
CA VAL A 10 -3.41 -3.84 -24.20
C VAL A 10 -3.36 -4.58 -25.55
N ARG A 11 -4.26 -5.53 -25.78
CA ARG A 11 -4.36 -6.25 -27.06
C ARG A 11 -4.69 -5.34 -28.23
N THR A 12 -5.62 -4.40 -28.04
CA THR A 12 -5.99 -3.43 -29.08
C THR A 12 -4.82 -2.52 -29.44
N THR A 13 -4.06 -2.03 -28.45
CA THR A 13 -2.91 -1.14 -28.68
C THR A 13 -1.70 -1.84 -29.28
N THR A 14 -1.58 -3.15 -29.09
CA THR A 14 -0.54 -4.00 -29.70
C THR A 14 -1.01 -4.66 -31.00
N ASN A 15 -2.27 -4.49 -31.39
CA ASN A 15 -2.93 -5.17 -32.50
C ASN A 15 -2.75 -6.70 -32.44
N GLN A 16 -2.93 -7.28 -31.26
CA GLN A 16 -2.81 -8.71 -30.99
C GLN A 16 -4.15 -9.27 -30.47
N ASP A 17 -4.24 -10.59 -30.38
CA ASP A 17 -5.36 -11.31 -29.79
C ASP A 17 -4.90 -12.18 -28.60
N SER A 18 -5.81 -12.95 -28.02
CA SER A 18 -5.49 -13.85 -26.89
C SER A 18 -4.63 -15.06 -27.27
N ALA A 19 -4.51 -15.39 -28.55
CA ALA A 19 -3.67 -16.48 -29.03
C ALA A 19 -2.20 -16.03 -29.20
N THR A 20 -2.00 -14.83 -29.73
CA THR A 20 -0.69 -14.24 -30.00
C THR A 20 -0.10 -13.51 -28.79
N PHE A 21 -0.96 -12.92 -27.96
CA PHE A 21 -0.58 -12.33 -26.67
C PHE A 21 -1.45 -12.92 -25.54
N PRO A 22 -1.09 -14.11 -25.03
CA PRO A 22 -1.84 -14.80 -24.00
C PRO A 22 -1.75 -14.08 -22.65
N ASP A 23 -2.77 -14.29 -21.79
CA ASP A 23 -2.87 -13.63 -20.48
C ASP A 23 -1.64 -13.91 -19.60
N ALA A 24 -1.09 -15.12 -19.64
CA ALA A 24 0.11 -15.49 -18.88
C ALA A 24 1.33 -14.60 -19.21
N ARG A 25 1.51 -14.24 -20.49
CA ARG A 25 2.59 -13.32 -20.91
C ARG A 25 2.26 -11.88 -20.52
N MET A 26 0.99 -11.49 -20.60
CA MET A 26 0.55 -10.15 -20.20
C MET A 26 0.74 -9.91 -18.71
N VAL A 27 0.46 -10.90 -17.87
CA VAL A 27 0.69 -10.87 -16.42
C VAL A 27 2.16 -10.57 -16.13
N ALA A 28 3.09 -11.26 -16.79
CA ALA A 28 4.53 -11.04 -16.56
C ALA A 28 4.96 -9.58 -16.81
N TYR A 29 4.54 -8.99 -17.94
CA TYR A 29 4.85 -7.58 -18.21
C TYR A 29 4.11 -6.63 -17.28
N THR A 30 2.90 -6.99 -16.85
CA THR A 30 2.10 -6.12 -16.00
C THR A 30 2.69 -6.04 -14.60
N ASN A 31 3.15 -7.16 -14.04
CA ASN A 31 3.82 -7.19 -12.73
C ASN A 31 5.16 -6.45 -12.80
N ALA A 32 5.96 -6.65 -13.86
CA ALA A 32 7.19 -5.88 -14.07
C ALA A 32 6.93 -4.37 -14.18
N ALA A 33 5.86 -3.96 -14.86
CA ALA A 33 5.47 -2.56 -14.95
C ALA A 33 4.94 -2.00 -13.61
N LEU A 34 4.28 -2.83 -12.78
CA LEU A 34 3.85 -2.45 -11.44
C LEU A 34 5.06 -2.21 -10.52
N GLU A 35 6.04 -3.11 -10.53
CA GLU A 35 7.29 -2.94 -9.77
C GLU A 35 8.01 -1.63 -10.13
N GLU A 36 7.93 -1.19 -11.39
CA GLU A 36 8.50 0.09 -11.82
C GLU A 36 7.67 1.30 -11.36
N LEU A 37 6.34 1.23 -11.48
CA LEU A 37 5.46 2.40 -11.30
C LEU A 37 5.06 2.65 -9.84
N VAL A 38 4.93 1.61 -9.02
CA VAL A 38 4.52 1.73 -7.61
C VAL A 38 5.49 2.58 -6.79
N PRO A 39 6.83 2.40 -6.86
CA PRO A 39 7.78 3.25 -6.14
C PRO A 39 7.72 4.72 -6.58
N ARG A 40 7.43 4.98 -7.86
CA ARG A 40 7.29 6.36 -8.37
C ARG A 40 6.06 7.04 -7.75
N VAL A 41 4.95 6.33 -7.59
CA VAL A 41 3.75 6.86 -6.92
C VAL A 41 4.03 7.17 -5.46
N GLU A 42 4.69 6.25 -4.76
CA GLU A 42 5.09 6.47 -3.35
C GLU A 42 6.01 7.69 -3.20
N SER A 43 6.95 7.91 -4.12
CA SER A 43 7.86 9.06 -4.05
C SER A 43 7.16 10.42 -4.09
N VAL A 44 5.95 10.47 -4.67
CA VAL A 44 5.15 11.69 -4.79
C VAL A 44 4.12 11.81 -3.68
N ASN A 45 3.60 10.68 -3.20
CA ASN A 45 2.69 10.64 -2.07
C ASN A 45 3.02 9.42 -1.20
N GLU A 46 3.81 9.66 -0.16
CA GLU A 46 4.34 8.61 0.71
C GLU A 46 3.23 7.79 1.39
N GLY A 47 2.13 8.47 1.76
CA GLY A 47 0.99 7.86 2.42
C GLY A 47 -0.01 7.17 1.50
N PHE A 48 0.21 7.17 0.18
CA PHE A 48 -0.78 6.67 -0.78
C PHE A 48 -1.10 5.18 -0.57
N PHE A 49 -0.09 4.39 -0.20
CA PHE A 49 -0.21 2.95 0.03
C PHE A 49 -0.25 2.58 1.51
N THR A 50 -0.36 3.58 2.40
CA THR A 50 -0.39 3.35 3.84
C THR A 50 -1.76 2.81 4.23
N MET A 51 -1.75 1.64 4.87
CA MET A 51 -2.93 1.02 5.42
C MET A 51 -2.80 0.90 6.93
N GLU A 52 -3.95 0.92 7.59
CA GLU A 52 -4.07 0.74 9.02
C GLU A 52 -4.40 -0.71 9.35
N TYR A 53 -3.70 -1.26 10.33
CA TYR A 53 -3.83 -2.62 10.79
C TYR A 53 -4.02 -2.67 12.30
N TYR A 54 -4.78 -3.65 12.74
CA TYR A 54 -5.07 -3.89 14.15
C TYR A 54 -4.60 -5.27 14.56
N HIS A 55 -4.14 -5.38 15.80
CA HIS A 55 -3.77 -6.65 16.41
C HIS A 55 -4.09 -6.61 17.90
N ASP A 56 -4.54 -7.75 18.43
CA ASP A 56 -4.83 -7.88 19.86
C ASP A 56 -3.54 -7.83 20.68
N LEU A 57 -3.60 -7.21 21.85
CA LEU A 57 -2.60 -7.38 22.90
C LEU A 57 -2.93 -8.64 23.69
N VAL A 58 -1.89 -9.42 23.97
CA VAL A 58 -1.97 -10.62 24.81
C VAL A 58 -1.27 -10.33 26.12
N ALA A 59 -1.89 -10.74 27.22
CA ALA A 59 -1.38 -10.52 28.57
C ALA A 59 0.07 -11.01 28.72
N ASP A 60 0.91 -10.13 29.27
CA ASP A 60 2.35 -10.35 29.51
C ASP A 60 3.17 -10.76 28.26
N GLN A 61 2.64 -10.60 27.05
CA GLN A 61 3.37 -10.83 25.80
C GLN A 61 3.97 -9.52 25.28
N ARG A 62 5.31 -9.47 25.18
CA ARG A 62 6.03 -8.29 24.63
C ARG A 62 6.40 -8.41 23.15
N LEU A 63 6.49 -9.61 22.60
CA LEU A 63 6.88 -9.84 21.21
C LEU A 63 5.65 -10.16 20.35
N TYR A 64 5.44 -9.41 19.28
CA TYR A 64 4.37 -9.59 18.32
C TYR A 64 4.96 -9.82 16.94
N THR A 65 4.62 -10.95 16.33
CA THR A 65 5.12 -11.31 15.00
C THR A 65 4.14 -10.82 13.95
N PHE A 66 4.64 -10.08 12.97
CA PHE A 66 3.87 -9.63 11.81
C PHE A 66 4.55 -10.14 10.54
N PRO A 67 3.83 -10.21 9.41
CA PRO A 67 4.44 -10.50 8.11
C PRO A 67 5.63 -9.56 7.80
N ASP A 68 6.71 -10.12 7.26
CA ASP A 68 7.98 -9.42 7.02
C ASP A 68 7.82 -8.19 6.08
N ASP A 69 6.88 -8.27 5.14
CA ASP A 69 6.54 -7.19 4.20
C ASP A 69 5.95 -5.97 4.91
N MET A 70 5.17 -6.20 5.97
CA MET A 70 4.55 -5.14 6.78
C MET A 70 5.55 -4.52 7.75
N MET A 71 6.39 -5.35 8.38
CA MET A 71 7.38 -4.91 9.38
C MET A 71 8.42 -3.95 8.80
N ASN A 72 8.94 -4.26 7.61
CA ASN A 72 9.95 -3.43 6.95
C ASN A 72 9.40 -2.09 6.45
N ARG A 73 8.07 -1.92 6.45
CA ARG A 73 7.36 -0.79 5.87
C ARG A 73 6.41 -0.13 6.86
N MET A 74 6.60 -0.38 8.15
CA MET A 74 5.83 0.24 9.21
C MET A 74 6.26 1.70 9.39
N GLU A 75 5.30 2.62 9.32
CA GLU A 75 5.54 4.06 9.48
C GLU A 75 5.29 4.50 10.92
N LYS A 76 4.20 4.02 11.51
CA LYS A 76 3.73 4.46 12.83
C LYS A 76 3.13 3.30 13.60
N LEU A 77 3.23 3.38 14.92
CA LEU A 77 2.65 2.45 15.87
C LEU A 77 1.94 3.24 16.97
N ALA A 78 0.74 2.80 17.32
CA ALA A 78 0.01 3.25 18.48
C ALA A 78 -0.51 2.05 19.27
N ILE A 79 -0.50 2.16 20.59
CA ILE A 79 -0.93 1.08 21.49
C ILE A 79 -2.00 1.62 22.42
N LYS A 80 -3.04 0.82 22.65
CA LYS A 80 -4.10 1.08 23.62
C LYS A 80 -4.09 -0.01 24.67
N PHE A 81 -3.92 0.39 25.92
CA PHE A 81 -4.20 -0.46 27.07
C PHE A 81 -5.64 -0.23 27.53
N GLU A 82 -6.30 -1.24 28.11
CA GLU A 82 -7.67 -1.10 28.63
C GLU A 82 -7.83 0.08 29.59
N THR A 83 -6.79 0.37 30.37
CA THR A 83 -6.76 1.47 31.34
C THR A 83 -6.59 2.86 30.72
N TRP A 84 -6.35 2.97 29.42
CA TRP A 84 -6.10 4.24 28.73
C TRP A 84 -7.31 4.68 27.91
N ASP A 85 -7.55 6.00 27.92
CA ASP A 85 -8.55 6.63 27.07
C ASP A 85 -7.98 6.79 25.64
N GLY A 86 -7.96 5.68 24.90
CA GLY A 86 -7.54 5.61 23.50
C GLY A 86 -6.09 5.16 23.26
N TYR A 87 -5.70 5.21 21.99
CA TYR A 87 -4.36 4.83 21.54
C TYR A 87 -3.32 5.90 21.89
N LYS A 88 -2.16 5.47 22.35
CA LYS A 88 -0.99 6.32 22.53
C LYS A 88 0.07 5.98 21.48
N TRP A 89 0.56 7.02 20.83
CA TRP A 89 1.68 6.92 19.90
C TRP A 89 2.91 6.35 20.59
N CYS A 90 3.53 5.40 19.92
CA CYS A 90 4.74 4.77 20.38
C CYS A 90 5.94 5.31 19.60
N GLU A 91 7.05 5.49 20.30
CA GLU A 91 8.31 5.93 19.69
C GLU A 91 9.23 4.71 19.49
N GLU A 92 9.96 4.69 18.36
CA GLU A 92 10.96 3.65 18.11
C GLU A 92 12.15 3.87 19.06
N ASP A 93 12.47 2.88 19.89
CA ASP A 93 13.71 2.85 20.66
C ASP A 93 14.74 1.99 19.93
N ARG A 94 15.76 2.63 19.36
CA ARG A 94 16.87 1.95 18.68
C ARG A 94 17.89 1.48 19.70
N LEU A 95 17.51 0.46 20.45
CA LEU A 95 18.41 -0.17 21.41
C LEU A 95 19.50 -0.94 20.66
N SER A 96 20.77 -0.59 20.92
CA SER A 96 21.88 -1.48 20.58
C SER A 96 21.76 -2.77 21.39
N MET A 97 22.18 -3.92 20.82
CA MET A 97 22.09 -5.24 21.47
C MET A 97 22.67 -5.29 22.90
N THR A 98 23.57 -4.38 23.24
CA THR A 98 24.23 -4.25 24.55
C THR A 98 23.44 -3.46 25.59
N GLY A 99 22.34 -2.80 25.22
CA GLY A 99 21.52 -1.95 26.10
C GLY A 99 20.18 -2.56 26.52
N LEU A 100 19.93 -3.84 26.21
CA LEU A 100 18.66 -4.48 26.50
C LEU A 100 18.62 -5.01 27.92
N PRO A 101 17.64 -4.61 28.73
CA PRO A 101 17.35 -5.31 29.95
C PRO A 101 16.85 -6.72 29.61
N ALA A 102 17.54 -7.73 30.12
CA ALA A 102 17.23 -9.13 29.84
C ALA A 102 15.99 -9.64 30.59
N ASP A 103 15.51 -8.88 31.58
CA ASP A 103 14.43 -9.26 32.48
C ASP A 103 13.29 -8.24 32.51
N GLU A 104 12.09 -8.77 32.70
CA GLU A 104 10.82 -8.02 32.72
C GLU A 104 10.81 -6.90 33.76
N ALA A 105 11.44 -7.12 34.92
CA ALA A 105 11.48 -6.14 35.99
C ALA A 105 12.32 -4.92 35.60
N THR A 106 13.47 -5.12 34.96
CA THR A 106 14.30 -4.00 34.49
C THR A 106 13.64 -3.24 33.33
N ILE A 107 12.94 -3.92 32.42
CA ILE A 107 12.13 -3.25 31.38
C ILE A 107 11.07 -2.36 32.03
N ARG A 108 10.29 -2.90 32.99
CA ARG A 108 9.24 -2.14 33.67
C ARG A 108 9.81 -0.94 34.43
N ALA A 109 10.96 -1.10 35.09
CA ALA A 109 11.62 -0.02 35.81
C ALA A 109 12.17 1.07 34.88
N GLN A 110 12.72 0.70 33.73
CA GLN A 110 13.31 1.66 32.78
C GLN A 110 12.25 2.46 32.02
N TYR A 111 11.09 1.87 31.77
CA TYR A 111 10.02 2.47 30.95
C TYR A 111 8.79 2.90 31.78
N SER A 112 8.92 3.05 33.10
CA SER A 112 7.82 3.42 34.02
C SER A 112 7.21 4.79 33.75
N ASP A 113 8.04 5.78 33.43
CA ASP A 113 7.65 7.18 33.26
C ASP A 113 7.68 7.64 31.79
N SER A 114 7.97 6.72 30.87
CA SER A 114 8.05 7.02 29.45
C SER A 114 6.74 6.70 28.74
N ARG A 115 6.49 7.39 27.62
CA ARG A 115 5.53 6.92 26.61
C ARG A 115 5.88 5.49 26.19
N PRO A 116 4.89 4.66 25.80
CA PRO A 116 5.16 3.33 25.29
C PRO A 116 6.15 3.45 24.14
N LYS A 117 7.17 2.60 24.14
CA LYS A 117 8.12 2.51 23.05
C LYS A 117 8.05 1.16 22.41
N PHE A 118 8.59 1.06 21.21
CA PHE A 118 8.75 -0.22 20.53
C PHE A 118 10.14 -0.37 19.99
N TRP A 119 10.53 -1.62 19.79
CA TRP A 119 11.77 -1.96 19.13
C TRP A 119 11.51 -3.01 18.06
N LEU A 120 11.94 -2.72 16.84
CA LEU A 120 11.82 -3.63 15.71
C LEU A 120 12.94 -4.66 15.74
N ARG A 121 12.55 -5.93 15.80
CA ARG A 121 13.43 -7.08 15.60
C ARG A 121 13.10 -7.72 14.26
N ARG A 122 14.06 -8.52 13.76
CA ARG A 122 13.92 -9.25 12.49
C ARG A 122 12.64 -10.09 12.40
N GLU A 123 12.15 -10.61 13.53
CA GLU A 123 10.99 -11.51 13.57
C GLU A 123 9.73 -10.86 14.16
N GLY A 124 9.78 -9.59 14.56
CA GLY A 124 8.61 -8.96 15.16
C GLY A 124 8.85 -7.67 15.91
N LEU A 125 7.75 -7.13 16.40
CA LEU A 125 7.65 -5.92 17.18
C LEU A 125 7.79 -6.24 18.67
N TYR A 126 8.73 -5.59 19.35
CA TYR A 126 8.91 -5.72 20.79
C TYR A 126 8.40 -4.47 21.52
N ILE A 127 7.41 -4.64 22.40
CA ILE A 127 6.78 -3.53 23.14
C ILE A 127 7.50 -3.29 24.47
N LEU A 128 7.89 -2.03 24.68
CA LEU A 128 8.66 -1.55 25.83
C LEU A 128 7.78 -0.59 26.65
N THR A 129 7.25 -1.12 27.76
CA THR A 129 6.32 -0.41 28.65
C THR A 129 6.68 -0.64 30.11
N GLY A 130 6.46 0.39 30.91
CA GLY A 130 6.61 0.34 32.37
C GLY A 130 5.61 -0.55 33.10
N SER A 131 4.42 -0.70 32.54
CA SER A 131 3.39 -1.59 33.06
C SER A 131 3.43 -2.97 32.40
N ALA A 132 2.82 -3.95 33.07
CA ALA A 132 2.43 -5.21 32.44
C ALA A 132 1.55 -4.91 31.21
N ILE A 133 1.64 -5.76 30.20
CA ILE A 133 0.79 -5.69 29.03
C ILE A 133 -0.51 -6.42 29.39
N PRO A 134 -1.68 -5.74 29.36
CA PRO A 134 -2.96 -6.39 29.58
C PRO A 134 -3.42 -7.12 28.30
N ASP A 135 -4.41 -8.01 28.45
CA ASP A 135 -5.21 -8.43 27.30
C ASP A 135 -6.02 -7.24 26.80
N ALA A 136 -5.99 -6.96 25.50
CA ALA A 136 -6.84 -5.95 24.89
C ALA A 136 -7.12 -6.27 23.42
N THR A 137 -8.39 -6.37 23.06
CA THR A 137 -8.80 -6.51 21.65
C THR A 137 -8.46 -5.24 20.88
N ASP A 138 -7.86 -5.40 19.70
CA ASP A 138 -7.31 -4.30 18.88
C ASP A 138 -6.37 -3.39 19.68
N GLY A 139 -5.61 -3.95 20.62
CA GLY A 139 -4.74 -3.15 21.49
C GLY A 139 -3.52 -2.55 20.76
N ILE A 140 -3.16 -3.07 19.59
CA ILE A 140 -2.10 -2.55 18.71
C ILE A 140 -2.74 -2.01 17.44
N GLN A 141 -2.41 -0.77 17.10
CA GLN A 141 -2.77 -0.12 15.85
C GLN A 141 -1.49 0.33 15.16
N PHE A 142 -1.27 -0.09 13.93
CA PHE A 142 -0.08 0.30 13.19
C PHE A 142 -0.39 0.63 11.74
N TRP A 143 0.43 1.50 11.18
CA TRP A 143 0.34 1.93 9.80
C TRP A 143 1.52 1.37 9.04
N ALA A 144 1.25 0.59 8.01
CA ALA A 144 2.28 0.01 7.15
C ALA A 144 1.94 0.21 5.68
N LYS A 145 2.97 0.41 4.85
CA LYS A 145 2.79 0.52 3.40
C LYS A 145 2.58 -0.87 2.82
N LYS A 146 1.43 -1.09 2.18
CA LYS A 146 1.17 -2.31 1.42
C LYS A 146 1.00 -1.97 -0.05
N TYR A 147 1.84 -2.58 -0.88
CA TYR A 147 1.74 -2.38 -2.33
C TYR A 147 0.63 -3.25 -2.92
N PRO A 148 0.13 -2.90 -4.11
CA PRO A 148 -0.78 -3.78 -4.84
C PRO A 148 -0.17 -5.16 -5.02
N ASN A 149 -0.99 -6.19 -4.80
CA ASN A 149 -0.58 -7.57 -5.06
C ASN A 149 -0.31 -7.77 -6.55
N ASP A 150 0.54 -8.75 -6.87
CA ASP A 150 0.76 -9.20 -8.23
C ASP A 150 -0.56 -9.54 -8.93
N ILE A 151 -0.67 -9.12 -10.19
CA ILE A 151 -1.80 -9.49 -11.03
C ILE A 151 -1.63 -10.96 -11.41
N SER A 152 -2.75 -11.69 -11.38
CA SER A 152 -2.83 -13.06 -11.89
C SER A 152 -3.68 -13.13 -13.17
N ALA A 153 -3.59 -14.24 -13.90
CA ALA A 153 -4.48 -14.48 -15.04
C ALA A 153 -5.96 -14.48 -14.60
N THR A 154 -6.25 -14.92 -13.36
CA THR A 154 -7.58 -14.84 -12.76
C THR A 154 -8.04 -13.39 -12.61
N THR A 155 -7.16 -12.49 -12.16
CA THR A 155 -7.47 -11.06 -12.04
C THR A 155 -7.78 -10.43 -13.40
N LEU A 156 -7.04 -10.81 -14.46
CA LEU A 156 -7.31 -10.34 -15.82
C LEU A 156 -8.64 -10.85 -16.40
N ALA A 157 -9.14 -11.99 -15.91
CA ALA A 157 -10.43 -12.54 -16.30
C ALA A 157 -11.63 -11.98 -15.49
N GLN A 158 -11.38 -11.18 -14.45
CA GLN A 158 -12.42 -10.66 -13.58
C GLN A 158 -13.08 -9.38 -14.11
N SER A 159 -14.38 -9.25 -13.85
CA SER A 159 -15.18 -8.05 -14.17
C SER A 159 -15.11 -6.97 -13.09
N PHE A 160 -14.50 -7.25 -11.94
CA PHE A 160 -14.31 -6.29 -10.86
C PHE A 160 -13.26 -5.24 -11.21
N ASP A 161 -13.45 -4.00 -10.73
CA ASP A 161 -12.52 -2.90 -10.98
C ASP A 161 -11.17 -3.19 -10.31
N MET A 162 -10.06 -3.05 -11.05
CA MET A 162 -8.72 -3.32 -10.53
C MET A 162 -8.28 -2.33 -9.44
N SER A 163 -9.02 -1.24 -9.24
CA SER A 163 -8.80 -0.33 -8.11
C SER A 163 -9.39 -0.82 -6.80
N ILE A 164 -10.20 -1.88 -6.83
CA ILE A 164 -10.73 -2.52 -5.64
C ILE A 164 -9.72 -3.58 -5.23
N ALA A 165 -9.39 -3.61 -3.93
CA ALA A 165 -8.53 -4.63 -3.39
C ALA A 165 -9.15 -6.03 -3.59
N PRO A 166 -8.38 -7.02 -4.09
CA PRO A 166 -8.90 -8.36 -4.31
C PRO A 166 -9.14 -9.14 -3.00
N ALA A 167 -8.54 -8.68 -1.89
CA ALA A 167 -8.69 -9.25 -0.56
C ALA A 167 -8.87 -8.12 0.48
N ALA A 168 -9.45 -8.45 1.63
CA ALA A 168 -9.74 -7.49 2.70
C ALA A 168 -8.49 -6.80 3.27
N ASP A 169 -7.33 -7.43 3.11
CA ASP A 169 -6.03 -6.93 3.55
C ASP A 169 -5.19 -6.36 2.41
N GLY A 170 -5.68 -6.31 1.17
CA GLY A 170 -4.91 -5.89 -0.01
C GLY A 170 -5.10 -4.44 -0.42
N VAL A 171 -4.27 -3.97 -1.35
CA VAL A 171 -4.44 -2.66 -2.01
C VAL A 171 -4.74 -2.86 -3.49
N GLY A 172 -5.76 -2.16 -4.00
CA GLY A 172 -6.07 -2.14 -5.42
C GLY A 172 -5.13 -1.22 -6.21
N ILE A 173 -5.03 -1.43 -7.52
CA ILE A 173 -4.22 -0.58 -8.39
C ILE A 173 -4.97 0.75 -8.60
N PRO A 174 -4.35 1.91 -8.33
CA PRO A 174 -4.99 3.21 -8.52
C PRO A 174 -5.58 3.38 -9.92
N ARG A 175 -6.80 3.93 -10.00
CA ARG A 175 -7.48 4.15 -11.29
C ARG A 175 -6.66 5.00 -12.26
N LEU A 176 -5.92 5.97 -11.72
CA LEU A 176 -5.04 6.84 -12.49
C LEU A 176 -3.89 6.06 -13.16
N MET A 177 -3.44 4.97 -12.53
CA MET A 177 -2.38 4.10 -13.05
C MET A 177 -2.88 3.16 -14.15
N HIS A 178 -4.16 2.79 -14.21
CA HIS A 178 -4.66 1.75 -15.12
C HIS A 178 -4.26 1.98 -16.58
N ARG A 179 -4.37 3.22 -17.06
CA ARG A 179 -4.04 3.58 -18.44
C ARG A 179 -2.53 3.62 -18.70
N VAL A 180 -1.77 4.17 -17.76
CA VAL A 180 -0.30 4.25 -17.86
C VAL A 180 0.31 2.85 -17.80
N LEU A 181 -0.21 2.00 -16.93
CA LEU A 181 0.16 0.60 -16.81
C LEU A 181 -0.10 -0.15 -18.13
N ALA A 182 -1.28 0.00 -18.72
CA ALA A 182 -1.61 -0.63 -20.00
C ALA A 182 -0.65 -0.16 -21.12
N MET A 183 -0.29 1.13 -21.14
CA MET A 183 0.66 1.68 -22.10
C MET A 183 2.06 1.09 -21.91
N ARG A 184 2.53 0.94 -20.65
CA ARG A 184 3.84 0.36 -20.35
C ARG A 184 3.92 -1.10 -20.79
N VAL A 185 2.87 -1.88 -20.53
CA VAL A 185 2.77 -3.28 -20.98
C VAL A 185 2.82 -3.38 -22.50
N SER A 186 2.12 -2.49 -23.21
CA SER A 186 2.16 -2.46 -24.67
C SER A 186 3.55 -2.09 -25.22
N ILE A 187 4.27 -1.18 -24.57
CA ILE A 187 5.67 -0.84 -24.92
C ILE A 187 6.57 -2.05 -24.71
N MET A 188 6.54 -2.68 -23.54
CA MET A 188 7.36 -3.85 -23.21
C MET A 188 7.12 -4.99 -24.21
N TYR A 189 5.87 -5.26 -24.58
CA TYR A 189 5.55 -6.26 -25.59
C TYR A 189 6.12 -5.91 -26.98
N LYS A 190 6.08 -4.63 -27.39
CA LYS A 190 6.58 -4.18 -28.69
C LYS A 190 8.11 -4.22 -28.77
N GLU A 191 8.80 -3.96 -27.66
CA GLU A 191 10.27 -3.97 -27.54
C GLU A 191 10.85 -5.38 -27.45
N ASP A 192 10.17 -6.31 -26.77
CA ASP A 192 10.62 -7.70 -26.55
C ASP A 192 10.51 -8.59 -27.81
N ARG A 193 10.00 -8.08 -28.92
CA ARG A 193 9.92 -8.83 -30.18
C ARG A 193 11.25 -8.80 -30.92
N ASP A 194 11.61 -9.94 -31.50
CA ASP A 194 12.77 -10.10 -32.39
C ASP A 194 12.85 -9.03 -33.49
N ARG A 195 11.68 -8.63 -34.01
CA ARG A 195 11.53 -7.39 -34.79
C ARG A 195 10.64 -6.41 -34.01
N PRO A 196 11.23 -5.37 -33.37
CA PRO A 196 10.48 -4.41 -32.60
C PRO A 196 9.43 -3.69 -33.45
N LEU A 197 8.23 -3.54 -32.87
CA LEU A 197 7.16 -2.77 -33.50
C LEU A 197 7.34 -1.27 -33.22
N PRO A 198 7.03 -0.38 -34.18
CA PRO A 198 7.13 1.04 -33.94
C PRO A 198 6.16 1.47 -32.84
N LEU A 199 6.64 2.29 -31.91
CA LEU A 199 5.84 2.89 -30.86
C LEU A 199 4.97 4.02 -31.45
N THR A 200 3.73 4.11 -30.97
CA THR A 200 2.83 5.22 -31.27
C THR A 200 3.33 6.51 -30.60
N GLN A 201 2.88 7.67 -31.07
CA GLN A 201 3.30 8.96 -30.48
C GLN A 201 2.96 9.07 -28.98
N ALA A 202 1.85 8.48 -28.54
CA ALA A 202 1.49 8.45 -27.12
C ALA A 202 2.45 7.56 -26.31
N GLU A 203 2.85 6.40 -26.85
CA GLU A 203 3.82 5.50 -26.22
C GLU A 203 5.24 6.10 -26.19
N GLN A 204 5.64 6.83 -27.22
CA GLN A 204 6.91 7.56 -27.23
C GLN A 204 6.96 8.65 -26.14
N ASN A 205 5.82 9.25 -25.83
CA ASN A 205 5.66 10.24 -24.77
C ASN A 205 5.23 9.61 -23.43
N PHE A 206 5.62 8.36 -23.17
CA PHE A 206 5.23 7.64 -21.97
C PHE A 206 5.56 8.41 -20.67
N GLU A 207 6.77 8.94 -20.55
CA GLU A 207 7.19 9.68 -19.35
C GLU A 207 6.36 10.94 -19.10
N PHE A 208 5.88 11.61 -20.14
CA PHE A 208 4.94 12.73 -19.98
C PHE A 208 3.61 12.27 -19.39
N HIS A 209 3.10 11.11 -19.81
CA HIS A 209 1.88 10.53 -19.25
C HIS A 209 2.08 10.04 -17.81
N VAL A 210 3.25 9.48 -17.48
CA VAL A 210 3.62 9.13 -16.11
C VAL A 210 3.64 10.38 -15.23
N GLN A 211 4.32 11.45 -15.67
CA GLN A 211 4.40 12.69 -14.88
C GLN A 211 3.01 13.29 -14.64
N LYS A 212 2.16 13.36 -15.68
CA LYS A 212 0.79 13.86 -15.53
C LYS A 212 -0.04 13.04 -14.54
N MET A 213 0.16 11.72 -14.52
CA MET A 213 -0.46 10.83 -13.54
C MET A 213 0.07 11.12 -12.13
N LEU A 214 1.38 11.24 -11.96
CA LEU A 214 2.02 11.57 -10.68
C LEU A 214 1.56 12.92 -10.13
N ASP A 215 1.52 13.96 -10.97
CA ASP A 215 1.01 15.30 -10.60
C ASP A 215 -0.44 15.24 -10.11
N SER A 216 -1.26 14.38 -10.74
CA SER A 216 -2.65 14.17 -10.35
C SER A 216 -2.78 13.45 -9.00
N ILE A 217 -1.81 12.60 -8.64
CA ILE A 217 -1.78 11.87 -7.36
C ILE A 217 -1.27 12.78 -6.24
N GLY A 218 -0.23 13.57 -6.48
CA GLY A 218 0.37 14.44 -5.46
C GLY A 218 -0.58 15.52 -4.91
N GLY A 219 -1.58 15.93 -5.69
CA GLY A 219 -2.58 16.91 -5.26
C GLY A 219 -3.77 16.33 -4.46
N GLN A 220 -3.89 15.01 -4.37
CA GLN A 220 -5.04 14.37 -3.72
C GLN A 220 -4.70 13.98 -2.28
N ASN A 221 -5.33 14.66 -1.31
CA ASN A 221 -5.41 14.14 0.04
C ASN A 221 -6.56 13.12 0.10
N LEU A 222 -6.22 11.84 0.11
CA LEU A 222 -7.19 10.74 0.16
C LEU A 222 -8.00 10.70 1.45
N GLU A 223 -7.52 11.33 2.53
CA GLU A 223 -8.23 11.44 3.81
C GLU A 223 -9.27 12.57 3.82
N ARG A 224 -9.25 13.46 2.82
CA ARG A 224 -10.14 14.62 2.77
C ARG A 224 -11.49 14.22 2.18
N SER A 225 -12.52 14.14 3.03
CA SER A 225 -13.92 14.04 2.59
C SER A 225 -14.27 15.20 1.66
N ILE A 226 -14.61 14.89 0.40
CA ILE A 226 -15.19 15.86 -0.54
C ILE A 226 -16.67 15.98 -0.20
N THR A 227 -17.02 16.90 0.70
CA THR A 227 -18.42 17.24 0.93
C THR A 227 -18.88 18.15 -0.22
N PRO A 228 -19.81 17.73 -1.08
CA PRO A 228 -20.33 18.60 -2.13
C PRO A 228 -21.02 19.80 -1.48
N ARG A 229 -20.55 21.02 -1.77
CA ARG A 229 -21.30 22.23 -1.47
C ARG A 229 -22.34 22.40 -2.55
N PHE A 230 -23.60 22.13 -2.22
CA PHE A 230 -24.71 22.58 -3.05
C PHE A 230 -24.69 24.12 -3.08
N PRO A 231 -24.95 24.75 -4.24
CA PRO A 231 -25.20 26.18 -4.30
C PRO A 231 -26.33 26.52 -3.33
N TYR A 232 -26.21 27.65 -2.63
CA TYR A 232 -27.27 28.14 -1.76
C TYR A 232 -28.54 28.37 -2.61
N ASP A 233 -29.57 27.58 -2.36
CA ASP A 233 -30.88 27.76 -2.97
C ASP A 233 -31.56 28.94 -2.25
N ASP A 234 -31.51 30.12 -2.87
CA ASP A 234 -32.16 31.33 -2.39
C ASP A 234 -33.62 31.43 -2.85
N GLY A 235 -34.16 30.39 -3.49
CA GLY A 235 -35.53 30.39 -4.01
C GLY A 235 -35.76 31.33 -5.20
N SER A 236 -34.71 31.86 -5.84
CA SER A 236 -34.85 32.77 -6.99
C SER A 236 -35.24 32.07 -8.32
N GLN A 237 -35.55 30.77 -8.29
CA GLN A 237 -35.92 29.97 -9.46
C GLN A 237 -37.40 29.52 -9.53
N TYR A 238 -38.30 30.16 -8.77
CA TYR A 238 -39.76 30.00 -8.94
C TYR A 238 -40.46 31.34 -9.17
#